data_AF-A0A4Q2URZ4-F1
#
_entry.id   AF-A0A4Q2URZ4-F1
#
_cell.length_a   1.000
_cell.length_b   1.000
_cell.length_c   1.000
_cell.angle_alpha   90.00
_cell.angle_beta   90.00
_cell.angle_gamma   90.00
#
_symmetry.space_group_name_H-M   'P 1'
#
loop_
_entity.id
_entity.type
_entity.pdbx_description
1 polymer ?
#
loop_
_entity_poly.entity_id
_entity_poly.type
_entity_poly.pdbx_seq_one_letter_code
_entity_poly.pdbx_strand_id
1 'polypeptide(L)'
;MLEGDGQIRKRKRGWMGSYGNIWDVIQGFEFLLDKLEDYKAMAERFPDAEHFRININLGWQKLDKYYQLLSETPIYYAGLALHPAYRWKWFDRKWAGNPEWIRQAKRIVHDVWHYEYRETWLPRMAVNDEKPAPKRRKTYSNPFQEYLEENRCAAPATQGDDSLEPFEDEYQHWISNHESGDAQVRDPLAYWHEKRFKYPRLSRMALDFLTIQPMSAECERLFSAAGRMVTPLRSRLEAQ
;
A
#
# COMPACT_ATOMS: atom_id res chain seq x y z
N MET A 1 13.69 40.28 13.67
CA MET A 1 14.54 40.41 12.47
C MET A 1 15.74 39.51 12.67
N LEU A 2 15.75 38.36 12.01
CA LEU A 2 16.93 37.51 11.83
C LEU A 2 16.83 36.96 10.41
N GLU A 3 17.86 37.29 9.64
CA GLU A 3 18.05 36.98 8.23
C GLU A 3 18.03 35.47 8.00
N GLY A 4 17.11 35.02 7.16
CA GLY A 4 17.13 33.67 6.60
C GLY A 4 17.99 33.69 5.34
N ASP A 5 19.20 33.15 5.46
CA ASP A 5 20.19 33.01 4.39
C ASP A 5 19.55 32.60 3.05
N GLY A 6 19.76 33.44 2.04
CA GLY A 6 19.33 33.28 0.65
C GLY A 6 20.05 32.15 -0.09
N GLN A 7 20.17 30.98 0.53
CA GLN A 7 20.67 29.79 -0.15
C GLN A 7 19.60 29.26 -1.10
N ILE A 8 19.80 29.52 -2.40
CA ILE A 8 19.13 28.78 -3.47
C ILE A 8 19.57 27.33 -3.37
N ARG A 9 18.79 26.53 -2.64
CA ARG A 9 18.92 25.07 -2.66
C ARG A 9 18.60 24.62 -4.08
N LYS A 10 19.64 24.35 -4.89
CA LYS A 10 19.51 23.60 -6.15
C LYS A 10 18.76 22.31 -5.81
N ARG A 11 17.48 22.23 -6.20
CA ARG A 11 16.71 20.99 -6.16
C ARG A 11 17.42 20.01 -7.09
N LYS A 12 18.28 19.14 -6.54
CA LYS A 12 18.65 17.89 -7.21
C LYS A 12 17.33 17.18 -7.47
N ARG A 13 16.93 17.10 -8.75
CA ARG A 13 15.84 16.28 -9.34
C ARG A 13 14.80 15.82 -8.31
N GLY A 14 13.59 16.40 -8.31
CA GLY A 14 12.51 15.92 -7.46
C GLY A 14 12.34 14.40 -7.58
N TRP A 15 12.72 13.70 -6.51
CA TRP A 15 12.59 12.26 -6.38
C TRP A 15 11.23 12.00 -5.75
N MET A 16 10.32 11.39 -6.50
CA MET A 16 9.02 10.96 -5.97
C MET A 16 9.02 9.44 -5.98
N GLY A 17 9.50 8.85 -4.90
CA GLY A 17 9.07 7.49 -4.55
C GLY A 17 7.60 7.57 -4.16
N SER A 18 6.78 6.63 -4.64
CA SER A 18 5.38 6.50 -4.21
C SER A 18 5.40 5.82 -2.84
N TYR A 19 5.73 6.59 -1.80
CA TYR A 19 5.69 6.11 -0.42
C TYR A 19 4.32 6.38 0.17
N GLY A 20 3.81 5.45 0.97
CA GLY A 20 2.49 5.56 1.58
C GLY A 20 1.38 5.16 0.63
N ASN A 21 1.55 4.07 -0.13
CA ASN A 21 0.40 3.41 -0.73
C ASN A 21 -0.32 2.60 0.34
N ILE A 22 -1.60 2.32 0.16
CA ILE A 22 -2.41 1.65 1.19
C ILE A 22 -1.89 0.25 1.55
N TRP A 23 -1.35 -0.48 0.57
CA TRP A 23 -0.76 -1.80 0.73
C TRP A 23 0.63 -1.79 1.41
N ASP A 24 1.26 -0.62 1.55
CA ASP A 24 2.53 -0.49 2.26
C ASP A 24 2.32 -0.28 3.76
N VAL A 25 1.10 0.09 4.20
CA VAL A 25 0.84 0.49 5.60
C VAL A 25 1.12 -0.65 6.58
N ILE A 26 0.48 -1.81 6.37
CA ILE A 26 0.68 -2.98 7.25
C ILE A 26 2.15 -3.39 7.26
N GLN A 27 2.77 -3.45 6.07
CA GLN A 27 4.19 -3.80 5.94
C GLN A 27 5.09 -2.80 6.66
N GLY A 28 4.74 -1.51 6.65
CA GLY A 28 5.43 -0.46 7.39
C GLY A 28 5.35 -0.64 8.90
N PHE A 29 4.18 -1.03 9.42
CA PHE A 29 4.05 -1.35 10.84
C PHE A 29 4.91 -2.55 11.23
N GLU A 30 4.83 -3.65 10.49
CA GLU A 30 5.66 -4.85 10.73
C GLU A 30 7.15 -4.49 10.72
N PHE A 31 7.59 -3.74 9.71
CA PHE A 31 8.99 -3.29 9.61
C PHE A 31 9.44 -2.44 10.79
N LEU A 32 8.60 -1.49 11.24
CA LEU A 32 8.95 -0.61 12.35
C LEU A 32 8.93 -1.36 13.69
N LEU A 33 7.98 -2.27 13.90
CA LEU A 33 7.92 -3.12 15.10
C LEU A 33 9.17 -4.01 15.18
N ASP A 34 9.52 -4.70 14.09
CA ASP A 34 10.75 -5.50 13.98
C ASP A 34 12.00 -4.66 14.34
N LYS A 35 12.09 -3.43 13.81
CA LYS A 35 13.23 -2.54 14.09
C LYS A 35 13.28 -2.06 15.53
N LEU A 36 12.14 -1.81 16.16
CA LEU A 36 12.12 -1.43 17.58
C LEU A 36 12.51 -2.61 18.49
N GLU A 37 12.18 -3.84 18.11
CA GLU A 37 12.63 -5.04 18.80
C GLU A 37 14.16 -5.23 18.67
N ASP A 38 14.70 -5.05 17.46
CA ASP A 38 16.15 -5.02 17.22
C ASP A 38 16.84 -3.97 18.12
N TYR A 39 16.29 -2.75 18.16
CA TYR A 39 16.85 -1.66 18.97
C TYR A 39 16.71 -1.91 20.46
N LYS A 40 15.64 -2.56 20.91
CA LYS A 40 15.48 -2.97 22.30
C LYS A 40 16.57 -3.95 22.71
N ALA A 41 16.87 -4.95 21.88
CA ALA A 41 17.96 -5.89 22.12
C ALA A 41 19.34 -5.22 22.06
N MET A 42 19.53 -4.26 21.15
CA MET A 42 20.78 -3.51 21.04
C MET A 42 21.00 -2.57 22.24
N ALA A 43 19.93 -1.99 22.79
CA ALA A 43 20.00 -1.09 23.94
C ALA A 43 20.61 -1.77 25.18
N GLU A 44 20.46 -3.09 25.34
CA GLU A 44 21.05 -3.84 26.46
C GLU A 44 22.59 -3.80 26.49
N ARG A 45 23.24 -3.42 25.38
CA ARG A 45 24.70 -3.37 25.25
C ARG A 45 25.31 -2.04 25.67
N PHE A 46 24.50 -1.03 25.96
CA PHE A 46 24.97 0.30 26.34
C PHE A 46 24.94 0.50 27.86
N PRO A 47 25.97 1.16 28.46
CA PRO A 47 25.87 1.64 29.82
C PRO A 47 24.76 2.71 29.93
N ASP A 48 24.03 2.73 31.04
CA ASP A 48 22.92 3.67 31.31
C ASP A 48 21.78 3.68 30.27
N ALA A 49 21.45 2.51 29.72
CA ALA A 49 20.45 2.35 28.66
C ALA A 49 18.97 2.52 29.10
N GLU A 50 18.70 2.93 30.34
CA GLU A 50 17.34 2.99 30.88
C GLU A 50 16.44 3.91 30.05
N HIS A 51 16.90 5.13 29.75
CA HIS A 51 16.15 6.08 28.92
C HIS A 51 15.89 5.56 27.51
N PHE A 52 16.85 4.88 26.88
CA PHE A 52 16.67 4.30 25.55
C PHE A 52 15.63 3.19 25.58
N ARG A 53 15.72 2.26 26.54
CA ARG A 53 14.76 1.16 26.69
C ARG A 53 13.34 1.67 26.93
N ILE A 54 13.17 2.65 27.81
CA ILE A 54 11.86 3.23 28.11
C ILE A 54 11.29 3.87 26.84
N ASN A 55 12.05 4.71 26.15
CA ASN A 55 11.57 5.39 24.95
C ASN A 55 11.26 4.44 23.79
N ILE A 56 12.07 3.39 23.59
CA ILE A 56 11.82 2.34 22.58
C ILE A 56 10.52 1.61 22.90
N ASN A 57 10.30 1.21 24.16
CA ASN A 57 9.06 0.55 24.57
C ASN A 57 7.83 1.46 24.40
N LEU A 58 7.94 2.76 24.71
CA LEU A 58 6.86 3.72 24.47
C LEU A 58 6.54 3.85 22.98
N GLY A 59 7.57 3.90 22.12
CA GLY A 59 7.40 3.90 20.67
C GLY A 59 6.72 2.61 20.17
N TRP A 60 7.14 1.46 20.69
CA TRP A 60 6.58 0.16 20.35
C TRP A 60 5.10 0.07 20.76
N GLN A 61 4.76 0.44 22.00
CA GLN A 61 3.38 0.47 22.49
C GLN A 61 2.49 1.39 21.64
N LYS A 62 3.03 2.52 21.19
CA LYS A 62 2.30 3.45 20.33
C LYS A 62 2.04 2.84 18.96
N LEU A 63 3.01 2.14 18.37
CA LEU A 63 2.82 1.44 17.10
C LEU A 63 1.84 0.28 17.23
N ASP A 64 1.97 -0.56 18.25
CA ASP A 64 1.08 -1.68 18.52
C ASP A 64 -0.38 -1.22 18.68
N LYS A 65 -0.61 -0.12 19.41
CA LYS A 65 -1.94 0.50 19.52
C LYS A 65 -2.56 0.80 18.14
N TYR A 66 -1.81 1.41 17.22
CA TYR A 66 -2.35 1.73 15.90
C TYR A 66 -2.40 0.53 14.96
N TYR A 67 -1.51 -0.43 15.15
CA TYR A 67 -1.53 -1.69 14.41
C TYR A 67 -2.82 -2.47 14.67
N GLN A 68 -3.26 -2.53 15.93
CA GLN A 68 -4.55 -3.14 16.30
C GLN A 68 -5.75 -2.47 15.64
N LEU A 69 -5.70 -1.13 15.46
CA LEU A 69 -6.76 -0.36 14.79
C LEU A 69 -6.83 -0.64 13.28
N LEU A 70 -5.81 -1.21 12.65
CA LEU A 70 -5.86 -1.57 11.22
C LEU A 70 -6.98 -2.58 10.94
N SER A 71 -7.33 -3.40 11.94
CA SER A 71 -8.39 -4.39 11.84
C SER A 71 -9.81 -3.82 11.84
N GLU A 72 -9.99 -2.54 12.20
CA GLU A 72 -11.31 -1.88 12.27
C GLU A 72 -11.89 -1.58 10.89
N THR A 73 -11.05 -1.52 9.85
CA THR A 73 -11.50 -1.23 8.48
C THR A 73 -10.95 -2.27 7.51
N PRO A 74 -11.70 -2.66 6.47
CA PRO A 74 -11.23 -3.61 5.46
C PRO A 74 -10.08 -3.06 4.60
N ILE A 75 -9.87 -1.73 4.62
CA ILE A 75 -9.05 -1.01 3.67
C ILE A 75 -7.62 -1.53 3.60
N TYR A 76 -6.98 -1.72 4.76
CA TYR A 76 -5.58 -2.14 4.82
C TYR A 76 -5.40 -3.59 4.38
N TYR A 77 -6.30 -4.49 4.80
CA TYR A 77 -6.27 -5.89 4.44
C TYR A 77 -6.60 -6.11 2.96
N ALA A 78 -7.66 -5.46 2.46
CA ALA A 78 -8.05 -5.53 1.06
C ALA A 78 -6.94 -4.97 0.15
N GLY A 79 -6.36 -3.82 0.50
CA GLY A 79 -5.28 -3.22 -0.28
C GLY A 79 -4.06 -4.14 -0.44
N LEU A 80 -3.64 -4.80 0.63
CA LEU A 80 -2.50 -5.73 0.57
C LEU A 80 -2.87 -7.09 -0.06
N ALA A 81 -4.05 -7.63 0.25
CA ALA A 81 -4.52 -8.91 -0.29
C ALA A 81 -4.81 -8.85 -1.80
N LEU A 82 -5.26 -7.70 -2.31
CA LEU A 82 -5.49 -7.49 -3.75
C LEU A 82 -4.22 -7.07 -4.50
N HIS A 83 -3.08 -6.94 -3.82
CA HIS A 83 -1.81 -6.66 -4.49
C HIS A 83 -1.23 -7.95 -5.09
N PRO A 84 -1.04 -8.06 -6.42
CA PRO A 84 -0.61 -9.30 -7.08
C PRO A 84 0.74 -9.83 -6.61
N ALA A 85 1.67 -8.95 -6.23
CA ALA A 85 2.97 -9.37 -5.70
C ALA A 85 2.96 -9.86 -4.24
N TYR A 86 1.89 -9.66 -3.47
CA TYR A 86 1.83 -10.02 -2.04
C TYR A 86 0.72 -11.04 -1.75
N ARG A 87 -0.53 -10.70 -2.09
CA ARG A 87 -1.72 -11.55 -1.90
C ARG A 87 -1.85 -12.10 -0.48
N TRP A 88 -2.62 -13.18 -0.32
CA TRP A 88 -2.79 -13.89 0.96
C TRP A 88 -1.52 -14.58 1.46
N LYS A 89 -0.62 -14.97 0.55
CA LYS A 89 0.63 -15.65 0.91
C LYS A 89 1.56 -14.77 1.76
N TRP A 90 1.50 -13.44 1.61
CA TRP A 90 2.18 -12.53 2.52
C TRP A 90 1.68 -12.70 3.97
N PHE A 91 0.36 -12.72 4.18
CA PHE A 91 -0.26 -12.89 5.49
C PHE A 91 0.05 -14.27 6.07
N ASP A 92 -0.06 -15.33 5.26
CA ASP A 92 0.23 -16.69 5.69
C ASP A 92 1.69 -16.84 6.16
N ARG A 93 2.62 -16.09 5.56
CA ARG A 93 4.03 -16.07 5.97
C ARG A 93 4.28 -15.22 7.20
N LYS A 94 3.79 -13.97 7.22
CA LYS A 94 4.09 -13.00 8.30
C LYS A 94 3.29 -13.29 9.57
N TRP A 95 2.08 -13.77 9.46
CA TRP A 95 1.22 -14.10 10.60
C TRP A 95 1.11 -15.60 10.86
N ALA A 96 2.16 -16.37 10.50
CA ALA A 96 2.18 -17.82 10.71
C ALA A 96 1.92 -18.24 12.17
N GLY A 97 2.32 -17.40 13.15
CA GLY A 97 2.05 -17.62 14.57
C GLY A 97 0.62 -17.25 15.03
N ASN A 98 -0.14 -16.51 14.22
CA ASN A 98 -1.46 -15.97 14.57
C ASN A 98 -2.51 -16.33 13.51
N PRO A 99 -2.90 -17.62 13.40
CA PRO A 99 -3.86 -18.07 12.38
C PRO A 99 -5.25 -17.42 12.51
N GLU A 100 -5.63 -16.98 13.71
CA GLU A 100 -6.89 -16.25 13.93
C GLU A 100 -6.90 -14.91 13.18
N TRP A 101 -5.78 -14.20 13.17
CA TRP A 101 -5.67 -12.90 12.48
C TRP A 101 -5.82 -13.07 10.97
N ILE A 102 -5.24 -14.14 10.42
CA ILE A 102 -5.39 -14.49 9.00
C ILE A 102 -6.87 -14.80 8.70
N ARG A 103 -7.54 -15.57 9.56
CA ARG A 103 -8.95 -15.91 9.39
C ARG A 103 -9.84 -14.67 9.45
N GLN A 104 -9.60 -13.79 10.41
CA GLN A 104 -10.32 -12.52 10.55
C GLN A 104 -10.11 -11.63 9.32
N ALA A 105 -8.86 -11.46 8.85
CA ALA A 105 -8.57 -10.66 7.66
C ALA A 105 -9.22 -11.24 6.41
N LYS A 106 -9.14 -12.56 6.19
CA LYS A 106 -9.81 -13.25 5.07
C LYS A 106 -11.32 -13.05 5.12
N ARG A 107 -11.93 -13.15 6.30
CA ARG A 107 -13.37 -12.88 6.50
C ARG A 107 -13.73 -11.44 6.15
N ILE A 108 -13.01 -10.46 6.67
CA ILE A 108 -13.28 -9.03 6.42
C ILE A 108 -13.25 -8.71 4.91
N VAL A 109 -12.21 -9.17 4.21
CA VAL A 109 -12.09 -8.91 2.76
C VAL A 109 -13.16 -9.68 1.97
N HIS A 110 -13.44 -10.93 2.36
CA HIS A 110 -14.49 -11.73 1.74
C HIS A 110 -15.88 -11.12 1.92
N ASP A 111 -16.20 -10.61 3.11
CA ASP A 111 -17.50 -9.99 3.41
C ASP A 111 -17.70 -8.75 2.51
N VAL A 112 -16.68 -7.90 2.37
CA VAL A 112 -16.74 -6.75 1.44
C VAL A 112 -16.95 -7.22 0.00
N TRP A 113 -16.19 -8.22 -0.47
CA TRP A 113 -16.40 -8.78 -1.81
C TRP A 113 -17.84 -9.25 -2.00
N HIS A 114 -18.31 -10.11 -1.09
CA HIS A 114 -19.60 -10.78 -1.20
C HIS A 114 -20.79 -9.81 -1.14
N TYR A 115 -20.76 -8.82 -0.23
CA TYR A 115 -21.89 -7.93 0.01
C TYR A 115 -21.87 -6.66 -0.85
N GLU A 116 -20.71 -6.17 -1.28
CA GLU A 116 -20.60 -4.86 -1.97
C GLU A 116 -20.20 -4.94 -3.44
N TYR A 117 -19.55 -6.02 -3.89
CA TYR A 117 -18.98 -6.08 -5.25
C TYR A 117 -19.46 -7.29 -6.06
N ARG A 118 -19.69 -8.43 -5.42
CA ARG A 118 -19.98 -9.70 -6.09
C ARG A 118 -21.20 -9.62 -7.00
N GLU A 119 -22.27 -8.94 -6.61
CA GLU A 119 -23.53 -8.86 -7.38
C GLU A 119 -23.76 -7.46 -7.98
N THR A 120 -22.76 -6.59 -7.94
CA THR A 120 -22.94 -5.18 -8.29
C THR A 120 -23.14 -5.03 -9.79
N TRP A 121 -24.21 -4.33 -10.18
CA TRP A 121 -24.50 -4.03 -11.57
C TRP A 121 -23.37 -3.17 -12.15
N LEU A 122 -22.74 -3.66 -13.21
CA LEU A 122 -21.68 -2.95 -13.90
C LEU A 122 -22.30 -2.05 -14.97
N PRO A 123 -22.13 -0.71 -14.88
CA PRO A 123 -22.38 0.15 -16.02
C PRO A 123 -21.51 -0.32 -17.19
N ARG A 124 -22.08 -0.31 -18.40
CA ARG A 124 -21.33 -0.59 -19.63
C ARG A 124 -20.05 0.24 -19.63
N MET A 125 -18.90 -0.40 -19.47
CA MET A 125 -17.62 0.29 -19.40
C MET A 125 -17.39 1.01 -20.74
N ALA A 126 -17.33 2.33 -20.72
CA ALA A 126 -16.84 3.10 -21.86
C ALA A 126 -15.38 2.70 -22.08
N VAL A 127 -15.03 2.35 -23.32
CA VAL A 127 -13.65 2.10 -23.72
C VAL A 127 -12.92 3.45 -23.75
N ASN A 128 -12.49 3.93 -22.59
CA ASN A 128 -11.54 5.03 -22.53
C ASN A 128 -10.15 4.43 -22.74
N ASP A 129 -9.65 4.55 -23.97
CA ASP A 129 -8.32 4.13 -24.41
C ASP A 129 -7.21 5.11 -23.96
N GLU A 130 -7.40 5.77 -22.82
CA GLU A 130 -6.37 6.61 -22.23
C GLU A 130 -5.34 5.71 -21.55
N LYS A 131 -4.26 5.42 -22.27
CA LYS A 131 -3.07 4.80 -21.68
C LYS A 131 -2.57 5.71 -20.55
N PRO A 132 -2.52 5.24 -19.29
CA PRO A 132 -1.98 6.04 -18.21
C PRO A 132 -0.55 6.45 -18.57
N ALA A 133 -0.26 7.75 -18.46
CA ALA A 133 1.08 8.26 -18.75
C ALA A 133 2.11 7.50 -17.89
N PRO A 134 3.21 7.00 -18.47
CA PRO A 134 4.20 6.25 -17.72
C PRO A 134 4.82 7.16 -16.66
N LYS A 135 4.39 7.00 -15.40
CA LYS A 135 5.04 7.66 -14.27
C LYS A 135 6.41 7.01 -14.10
N ARG A 136 7.47 7.71 -14.49
CA ARG A 136 8.85 7.30 -14.22
C ARG A 136 9.08 7.27 -12.70
N ARG A 137 8.85 6.11 -12.08
CA ARG A 137 9.25 5.84 -10.70
C ARG A 137 10.75 5.52 -10.69
N LYS A 138 11.53 6.33 -9.99
CA LYS A 138 12.93 6.00 -9.69
C LYS A 138 12.99 5.38 -8.30
N THR A 139 13.43 4.14 -8.24
CA THR A 139 13.66 3.38 -7.00
C THR A 139 14.79 4.02 -6.20
N TYR A 140 14.53 4.29 -4.92
CA TYR A 140 15.54 4.67 -3.94
C TYR A 140 15.78 3.46 -3.05
N SER A 141 17.01 2.95 -2.97
CA SER A 141 17.31 1.85 -2.04
C SER A 141 17.30 2.41 -0.63
N ASN A 142 16.31 2.01 0.16
CA ASN A 142 16.29 2.21 1.60
C ASN A 142 15.94 0.87 2.27
N PRO A 143 16.26 0.71 3.57
CA PRO A 143 16.01 -0.55 4.27
C PRO A 143 14.55 -1.03 4.20
N PHE A 144 13.61 -0.10 4.16
CA PHE A 144 12.19 -0.44 4.01
C PHE A 144 11.86 -0.96 2.61
N GLN A 145 12.46 -0.40 1.56
CA GLN A 145 12.28 -0.88 0.20
C GLN A 145 12.87 -2.28 0.03
N GLU A 146 14.03 -2.56 0.61
CA GLU A 146 14.61 -3.92 0.65
C GLU A 146 13.65 -4.90 1.36
N TYR A 147 13.10 -4.50 2.51
CA TYR A 147 12.08 -5.27 3.23
C TYR A 147 10.83 -5.56 2.38
N LEU A 148 10.34 -4.59 1.59
CA LEU A 148 9.21 -4.81 0.68
C LEU A 148 9.55 -5.79 -0.44
N GLU A 149 10.75 -5.70 -1.03
CA GLU A 149 11.19 -6.60 -2.10
C GLU A 149 11.33 -8.05 -1.58
N GLU A 150 11.86 -8.25 -0.38
CA GLU A 150 11.93 -9.56 0.30
C GLU A 150 10.55 -10.15 0.64
N ASN A 151 9.55 -9.28 0.78
CA ASN A 151 8.16 -9.65 1.06
C ASN A 151 7.33 -10.03 -0.16
N ARG A 152 7.85 -9.84 -1.37
CA ARG A 152 7.15 -10.26 -2.59
C ARG A 152 7.07 -11.78 -2.69
N CYS A 153 5.94 -12.26 -3.21
CA CYS A 153 5.65 -13.66 -3.39
C CYS A 153 6.43 -14.24 -4.56
N ALA A 154 7.46 -15.04 -4.30
CA ALA A 154 8.10 -15.88 -5.31
C ALA A 154 7.31 -17.19 -5.52
N ALA A 155 5.99 -17.13 -5.69
CA ALA A 155 5.22 -18.34 -5.95
C ALA A 155 5.48 -18.84 -7.38
N PRO A 156 5.69 -20.16 -7.60
CA PRO A 156 5.72 -20.72 -8.93
C PRO A 156 4.34 -20.52 -9.57
N ALA A 157 4.33 -20.19 -10.86
CA ALA A 157 3.10 -20.04 -11.61
C ALA A 157 2.29 -21.34 -11.57
N THR A 158 1.00 -21.24 -11.28
CA THR A 158 0.10 -22.38 -11.41
C THR A 158 -0.28 -22.47 -12.88
N GLN A 159 0.10 -23.55 -13.57
CA GLN A 159 -0.42 -23.85 -14.91
C GLN A 159 -1.85 -24.38 -14.77
N GLY A 160 -2.79 -23.52 -14.37
CA GLY A 160 -4.22 -23.79 -14.38
C GLY A 160 -4.84 -23.39 -15.73
N ASP A 161 -6.01 -23.96 -16.03
CA ASP A 161 -6.85 -23.46 -17.13
C ASP A 161 -7.20 -21.99 -16.84
N ASP A 162 -6.82 -21.10 -17.76
CA ASP A 162 -6.96 -19.65 -17.60
C ASP A 162 -8.38 -19.15 -17.91
N SER A 163 -9.26 -20.08 -18.28
CA SER A 163 -10.65 -19.83 -18.67
C SER A 163 -11.51 -19.61 -17.44
N LEU A 164 -12.07 -18.40 -17.30
CA LEU A 164 -13.10 -18.11 -16.32
C LEU A 164 -14.45 -18.59 -16.83
N GLU A 165 -15.04 -19.54 -16.13
CA GLU A 165 -16.41 -19.97 -16.43
C GLU A 165 -17.43 -18.88 -16.04
N PRO A 166 -18.53 -18.68 -16.80
CA PRO A 166 -19.48 -17.58 -16.57
C PRO A 166 -20.15 -17.52 -15.19
N PHE A 167 -20.04 -18.57 -14.38
CA PHE A 167 -20.63 -18.70 -13.05
C PHE A 167 -19.57 -18.80 -11.93
N GLU A 168 -18.29 -18.76 -12.27
CA GLU A 168 -17.22 -18.85 -11.27
C GLU A 168 -17.06 -17.53 -10.52
N ASP A 169 -16.81 -17.62 -9.22
CA ASP A 169 -16.59 -16.44 -8.39
C ASP A 169 -15.22 -15.83 -8.73
N GLU A 170 -15.22 -14.61 -9.29
CA GLU A 170 -14.01 -13.93 -9.77
C GLU A 170 -12.91 -13.85 -8.69
N TYR A 171 -13.30 -13.60 -7.43
CA TYR A 171 -12.37 -13.48 -6.31
C TYR A 171 -11.73 -14.83 -5.98
N GLN A 172 -12.52 -15.90 -5.87
CA GLN A 172 -11.97 -17.25 -5.63
C GLN A 172 -11.07 -17.72 -6.77
N HIS A 173 -11.47 -17.46 -8.03
CA HIS A 173 -10.65 -17.81 -9.18
C HIS A 173 -9.31 -17.06 -9.15
N TRP A 174 -9.31 -15.73 -8.95
CA TRP A 174 -8.07 -14.93 -8.92
C TRP A 174 -7.14 -15.30 -7.75
N ILE A 175 -7.69 -15.66 -6.59
CA ILE A 175 -6.87 -16.12 -5.46
C ILE A 175 -6.21 -17.46 -5.77
N SER A 176 -6.93 -18.35 -6.43
CA SER A 176 -6.47 -19.71 -6.73
C SER A 176 -5.49 -19.76 -7.91
N ASN A 177 -5.65 -18.85 -8.87
CA ASN A 177 -4.82 -18.78 -10.06
C ASN A 177 -3.65 -17.77 -9.90
N HIS A 178 -2.41 -18.22 -10.13
CA HIS A 178 -1.21 -17.38 -10.01
C HIS A 178 -0.43 -17.38 -11.32
N GLU A 179 -0.31 -16.22 -11.95
CA GLU A 179 0.43 -16.04 -13.19
C GLU A 179 1.91 -15.76 -12.88
N SER A 180 2.82 -16.27 -13.73
CA SER A 180 4.28 -16.14 -13.56
C SER A 180 4.78 -14.70 -13.36
N GLY A 181 4.03 -13.71 -13.86
CA GLY A 181 4.36 -12.29 -13.77
C GLY A 181 3.86 -11.58 -12.52
N ASP A 182 2.92 -12.16 -11.77
CA ASP A 182 2.22 -11.47 -10.67
C ASP A 182 3.18 -10.99 -9.58
N ALA A 183 4.19 -11.79 -9.27
CA ALA A 183 5.26 -11.50 -8.32
C ALA A 183 6.08 -10.24 -8.67
N GLN A 184 6.19 -9.92 -9.95
CA GLN A 184 7.02 -8.81 -10.46
C GLN A 184 6.23 -7.52 -10.66
N VAL A 185 4.92 -7.56 -10.44
CA VAL A 185 4.06 -6.38 -10.58
C VAL A 185 4.45 -5.33 -9.55
N ARG A 186 4.90 -4.18 -10.04
CA ARG A 186 5.22 -2.98 -9.24
C ARG A 186 4.12 -1.94 -9.20
N ASP A 187 3.20 -2.01 -10.15
CA ASP A 187 2.06 -1.11 -10.23
C ASP A 187 0.76 -1.94 -10.21
N PRO A 188 0.18 -2.14 -9.02
CA PRO A 188 -1.05 -2.93 -8.91
C PRO A 188 -2.24 -2.24 -9.59
N LEU A 189 -2.23 -0.90 -9.71
CA LEU A 189 -3.29 -0.17 -10.41
C LEU A 189 -3.28 -0.48 -11.91
N ALA A 190 -2.09 -0.48 -12.52
CA ALA A 190 -1.92 -0.85 -13.93
C ALA A 190 -2.35 -2.31 -14.18
N TYR A 191 -1.98 -3.21 -13.26
CA TYR A 191 -2.38 -4.62 -13.32
C TYR A 191 -3.89 -4.81 -13.32
N TRP A 192 -4.59 -4.22 -12.34
CA TRP A 192 -6.04 -4.35 -12.25
C TRP A 192 -6.78 -3.65 -13.39
N HIS A 193 -6.22 -2.55 -13.89
CA HIS A 193 -6.73 -1.94 -15.11
C HIS A 193 -6.63 -2.91 -16.29
N GLU A 194 -5.50 -3.56 -16.54
CA GLU A 194 -5.35 -4.54 -17.62
C GLU A 194 -6.29 -5.74 -17.46
N LYS A 195 -6.43 -6.25 -16.24
CA LYS A 195 -7.28 -7.40 -15.92
C LYS A 195 -8.79 -7.09 -15.83
N ARG A 196 -9.22 -5.84 -16.03
CA ARG A 196 -10.63 -5.42 -15.88
C ARG A 196 -11.61 -6.12 -16.81
N PHE A 197 -11.15 -6.60 -17.96
CA PHE A 197 -12.00 -7.37 -18.89
C PHE A 197 -12.17 -8.82 -18.46
N LYS A 198 -11.18 -9.35 -17.74
CA LYS A 198 -11.18 -10.71 -17.21
C LYS A 198 -11.94 -10.78 -15.88
N TYR A 199 -11.65 -9.84 -14.97
CA TYR A 199 -12.30 -9.75 -13.66
C TYR A 199 -12.97 -8.37 -13.49
N PRO A 200 -14.13 -8.13 -14.11
CA PRO A 200 -14.73 -6.81 -14.12
C PRO A 200 -15.22 -6.34 -12.75
N ARG A 201 -15.73 -7.22 -11.89
CA ARG A 201 -16.19 -6.85 -10.55
C ARG A 201 -15.02 -6.77 -9.57
N LEU A 202 -14.08 -7.70 -9.66
CA LEU A 202 -12.92 -7.72 -8.76
C LEU A 202 -11.94 -6.58 -9.05
N SER A 203 -11.70 -6.26 -10.32
CA SER A 203 -10.87 -5.10 -10.68
C SER A 203 -11.46 -3.79 -10.17
N ARG A 204 -12.79 -3.67 -10.14
CA ARG A 204 -13.48 -2.53 -9.55
C ARG A 204 -13.18 -2.41 -8.06
N MET A 205 -13.38 -3.50 -7.30
CA MET A 205 -13.02 -3.55 -5.88
C MET A 205 -11.56 -3.18 -5.67
N ALA A 206 -10.66 -3.80 -6.43
CA ALA A 206 -9.23 -3.55 -6.29
C ALA A 206 -8.86 -2.10 -6.56
N LEU A 207 -9.40 -1.49 -7.62
CA LEU A 207 -9.14 -0.07 -7.91
C LEU A 207 -9.72 0.86 -6.83
N ASP A 208 -10.93 0.57 -6.34
CA ASP A 208 -11.57 1.36 -5.28
C ASP A 208 -10.73 1.33 -3.98
N PHE A 209 -10.13 0.18 -3.62
CA PHE A 209 -9.27 0.07 -2.44
C PHE A 209 -7.84 0.59 -2.66
N LEU A 210 -7.18 0.20 -3.76
CA LEU A 210 -5.77 0.51 -4.02
C LEU A 210 -5.53 2.00 -4.29
N THR A 211 -6.56 2.75 -4.69
CA THR A 211 -6.45 4.21 -4.92
C THR A 211 -6.60 5.03 -3.64
N ILE A 212 -7.03 4.43 -2.52
CA ILE A 212 -7.15 5.11 -1.23
C ILE A 212 -5.78 5.59 -0.77
N GLN A 213 -5.69 6.88 -0.44
CA GLN A 213 -4.49 7.47 0.13
C GLN A 213 -4.52 7.31 1.65
N PRO A 214 -3.57 6.58 2.27
CA PRO A 214 -3.54 6.39 3.73
C PRO A 214 -3.15 7.65 4.51
N MET A 215 -2.65 8.70 3.84
CA MET A 215 -2.20 9.94 4.48
C MET A 215 -2.54 11.17 3.63
N SER A 216 -2.85 12.29 4.29
CA SER A 216 -3.05 13.62 3.66
C SER A 216 -1.78 14.25 3.10
N ALA A 217 -0.60 13.64 3.35
CA ALA A 217 0.70 14.20 3.02
C ALA A 217 0.88 14.52 1.52
N GLU A 218 0.23 13.77 0.60
CA GLU A 218 0.28 14.10 -0.83
C GLU A 218 -0.47 15.40 -1.14
N CYS A 219 -1.66 15.57 -0.58
CA CYS A 219 -2.42 16.81 -0.68
C CYS A 219 -1.66 17.97 -0.04
N GLU A 220 -1.09 17.77 1.15
CA GLU A 220 -0.27 18.78 1.84
C GLU A 220 0.98 19.17 1.04
N ARG A 221 1.64 18.21 0.38
CA ARG A 221 2.76 18.51 -0.54
C ARG A 221 2.31 19.35 -1.72
N LEU A 222 1.16 19.01 -2.31
CA LEU A 222 0.58 19.77 -3.42
C LEU A 222 0.20 21.19 -2.98
N PHE A 223 -0.48 21.34 -1.84
CA PHE A 223 -0.83 22.63 -1.27
C PHE A 223 0.40 23.44 -0.86
N SER A 224 1.43 22.82 -0.31
CA SER A 224 2.70 23.49 0.02
C SER A 224 3.44 23.94 -1.23
N ALA A 225 3.35 23.20 -2.33
CA ALA A 225 3.91 23.60 -3.62
C ALA A 225 3.10 24.73 -4.26
N ALA A 226 1.76 24.64 -4.24
CA ALA A 226 0.85 25.66 -4.73
C ALA A 226 0.92 26.95 -3.89
N GLY A 227 1.15 26.85 -2.59
CA GLY A 227 1.36 28.00 -1.70
C GLY A 227 2.59 28.83 -2.07
N ARG A 228 3.57 28.25 -2.78
CA ARG A 228 4.70 29.00 -3.37
C ARG A 228 4.33 29.72 -4.67
N MET A 229 3.26 29.30 -5.34
CA MET A 229 2.69 29.98 -6.50
C MET A 229 1.72 31.09 -6.09
N VAL A 230 1.05 30.94 -4.94
CA VAL A 230 0.16 31.93 -4.32
C VAL A 230 0.96 32.79 -3.33
N THR A 231 1.83 33.66 -3.83
CA THR A 231 2.32 34.79 -3.02
C THR A 231 1.20 35.83 -2.87
N PRO A 232 1.11 36.58 -1.74
CA PRO A 232 0.07 37.60 -1.51
C PRO A 232 -0.04 38.67 -2.62
N LEU A 233 1.00 38.84 -3.44
CA LEU A 233 1.08 39.80 -4.55
C LEU A 233 0.61 39.26 -5.91
N ARG A 234 0.20 37.98 -6.01
CA ARG A 234 -0.36 37.36 -7.25
C ARG A 234 -1.65 36.59 -6.95
N SER A 235 -2.57 37.22 -6.23
CA SER A 235 -3.83 36.66 -5.74
C SER A 235 -5.03 36.87 -6.67
N ARG A 236 -4.86 36.73 -8.00
CA ARG A 236 -6.00 36.54 -8.92
C ARG A 236 -5.94 35.15 -9.54
N LEU A 237 -6.36 34.16 -8.76
CA LEU A 237 -6.95 32.95 -9.31
C LEU A 237 -8.42 33.02 -8.94
N GLU A 238 -9.26 33.32 -9.92
CA GLU A 238 -10.71 33.21 -9.80
C GLU A 238 -11.04 31.72 -9.68
N ALA A 239 -11.71 31.34 -8.60
CA ALA A 239 -12.34 30.03 -8.47
C ALA A 239 -13.63 30.09 -9.29
N GLN A 240 -13.70 29.28 -10.35
CA GLN A 240 -14.88 29.15 -11.20
C GLN A 240 -15.76 28.00 -10.69
#